data_AF-A0A523Z6G3-F1
#
_entry.id   AF-A0A523Z6G3-F1
#
_cell.length_a   1.000
_cell.length_b   1.000
_cell.length_c   1.000
_cell.angle_alpha   90.00
_cell.angle_beta   90.00
_cell.angle_gamma   90.00
#
_symmetry.space_group_name_H-M   'P 1'
#
loop_
_entity.id
_entity.type
_entity.pdbx_description
1 polymer ?
#
loop_
_entity_poly.entity_id
_entity_poly.type
_entity_poly.pdbx_seq_one_letter_code
_entity_poly.pdbx_strand_id
1 'polypeptide(L)'
;MENLQRERSTMTKRHRKGQGLVEFAVVLPMILTLIMGIVEFGRLMIIYTGAATASREAARYGASVGISPSGIEHYQDCDGIRATAKRISGLTPIEDSDITIQYDNPTTGFFEASCPPSQFELGDRIIVQVNLTFDPIVPLVNVPPIPIASETKRTVLRDIYIK
;
A
#
# COMPACT_ATOMS: atom_id res chain seq x y z
N MET A 1 44.09 22.49 76.58
CA MET A 1 42.65 22.33 76.82
C MET A 1 41.93 23.23 75.82
N GLU A 2 40.91 22.67 75.17
CA GLU A 2 39.93 23.34 74.29
C GLU A 2 40.43 23.94 72.96
N ASN A 3 40.22 23.25 71.84
CA ASN A 3 38.96 23.19 71.06
C ASN A 3 38.63 24.51 70.36
N LEU A 4 39.10 24.65 69.12
CA LEU A 4 38.37 25.41 68.10
C LEU A 4 38.24 24.59 66.82
N GLN A 5 37.15 23.81 66.80
CA GLN A 5 36.16 23.80 65.73
C GLN A 5 36.65 23.40 64.33
N ARG A 6 36.69 22.07 64.13
CA ARG A 6 35.84 21.36 63.14
C ARG A 6 35.32 22.24 62.00
N GLU A 7 36.14 22.44 60.97
CA GLU A 7 35.65 22.82 59.64
C GLU A 7 34.82 21.64 59.10
N ARG A 8 33.53 21.63 59.43
CA ARG A 8 32.54 20.87 58.69
C ARG A 8 32.49 21.47 57.30
N SER A 9 33.30 20.95 56.39
CA SER A 9 33.10 21.06 54.95
C SER A 9 31.66 20.62 54.66
N THR A 10 30.78 21.61 54.49
CA THR A 10 29.43 21.39 54.01
C THR A 10 29.55 20.93 52.57
N MET A 11 29.51 19.62 52.35
CA MET A 11 29.25 19.04 51.04
C MET A 11 27.95 19.63 50.51
N THR A 12 28.06 20.64 49.66
CA THR A 12 26.97 21.13 48.84
C THR A 12 26.46 19.97 47.99
N LYS A 13 25.31 19.41 48.36
CA LYS A 13 24.50 18.52 47.52
C LYS A 13 23.97 19.28 46.31
N ARG A 14 24.87 19.63 45.39
CA ARG A 14 24.51 19.89 43.99
C ARG A 14 24.28 18.52 43.33
N HIS A 15 23.38 18.46 42.34
CA HIS A 15 23.15 17.35 41.37
C HIS A 15 21.86 16.53 41.45
N ARG A 16 20.79 16.93 42.16
CA ARG A 16 19.47 16.27 41.99
C ARG A 16 18.53 16.92 40.97
N LYS A 17 18.77 18.18 40.59
CA LYS A 17 17.95 18.89 39.59
C LYS A 17 18.51 18.60 38.19
N GLY A 18 18.00 17.58 37.51
CA GLY A 18 18.36 17.28 36.11
C GLY A 18 18.49 15.80 35.76
N GLN A 19 18.65 14.91 36.76
CA GLN A 19 18.79 13.47 36.52
C GLN A 19 17.60 12.87 35.77
N GLY A 20 16.36 13.22 36.15
CA GLY A 20 15.17 12.72 35.46
C GLY A 20 15.05 13.19 34.01
N LEU A 21 15.64 14.33 33.65
CA LEU A 21 15.66 14.81 32.26
C LEU A 21 16.59 13.94 31.40
N VAL A 22 17.72 13.51 31.97
CA VAL A 22 18.70 12.65 31.29
C VAL A 22 18.15 11.23 31.12
N GLU A 23 17.50 10.68 32.14
CA GLU A 23 16.84 9.37 32.05
C GLU A 23 15.74 9.37 30.98
N PHE A 24 14.92 10.43 30.92
CA PHE A 24 13.91 10.59 29.87
C PHE A 24 14.52 10.72 28.47
N ALA A 25 15.63 11.46 28.33
CA ALA A 25 16.31 11.65 27.05
C ALA A 25 16.84 10.34 26.43
N VAL A 26 17.14 9.33 27.26
CA VAL A 26 17.57 8.00 26.78
C VAL A 26 16.37 7.10 26.43
N VAL A 27 15.28 7.15 27.19
CA VAL A 27 14.10 6.30 26.96
C VAL A 27 13.27 6.80 25.77
N LEU A 28 13.16 8.12 25.59
CA LEU A 28 12.40 8.75 24.52
C LEU A 28 12.75 8.22 23.10
N PRO A 29 14.01 8.20 22.64
CA PRO A 29 14.34 7.70 21.30
C PRO A 29 14.02 6.22 21.11
N MET A 30 14.10 5.40 22.16
CA MET A 30 13.72 3.99 22.10
C MET A 30 12.21 3.83 21.85
N ILE A 31 11.39 4.58 22.60
CA ILE A 31 9.93 4.57 22.43
C ILE A 31 9.54 5.13 21.05
N LEU A 32 10.16 6.24 20.62
CA LEU A 32 9.88 6.83 19.31
C LEU A 32 10.21 5.86 18.17
N THR A 33 11.34 5.15 18.25
CA THR A 33 11.72 4.14 17.24
C THR A 33 10.70 3.00 17.18
N LEU A 34 10.21 2.53 18.33
CA LEU A 34 9.19 1.50 18.40
C LEU A 34 7.86 1.96 17.77
N ILE A 35 7.40 3.16 18.12
CA ILE A 35 6.17 3.74 17.54
C ILE A 35 6.32 3.89 16.03
N MET A 36 7.47 4.40 15.56
CA MET A 36 7.71 4.55 14.13
C MET A 36 7.72 3.19 13.42
N GLY A 37 8.32 2.17 14.01
CA GLY A 37 8.26 0.81 13.46
C GLY A 37 6.83 0.28 13.30
N ILE A 38 5.96 0.54 14.29
CA ILE A 38 4.54 0.16 14.23
C ILE A 38 3.82 0.93 13.11
N VAL A 39 4.06 2.23 12.98
CA VAL A 39 3.45 3.08 11.94
C VAL A 39 3.90 2.65 10.54
N GLU A 40 5.19 2.38 10.35
CA GLU A 40 5.77 1.88 9.10
C GLU A 40 5.14 0.54 8.70
N PHE A 41 5.05 -0.40 9.64
CA PHE A 41 4.41 -1.70 9.41
C PHE A 41 2.92 -1.56 9.06
N GLY A 42 2.20 -0.68 9.76
CA GLY A 42 0.80 -0.38 9.45
C GLY A 42 0.61 0.15 8.03
N ARG A 43 1.48 1.09 7.60
CA ARG A 43 1.45 1.64 6.25
C ARG A 43 1.75 0.57 5.19
N LEU A 44 2.75 -0.28 5.43
CA LEU A 44 3.07 -1.40 4.54
C LEU A 44 1.86 -2.33 4.34
N MET A 45 1.16 -2.69 5.42
CA MET A 45 -0.04 -3.52 5.36
C MET A 45 -1.18 -2.85 4.58
N ILE A 46 -1.37 -1.55 4.75
CA ILE A 46 -2.36 -0.77 3.99
C ILE A 46 -2.06 -0.81 2.50
N ILE A 47 -0.80 -0.61 2.09
CA ILE A 47 -0.40 -0.65 0.68
C ILE A 47 -0.60 -2.05 0.09
N TYR A 48 -0.20 -3.11 0.84
CA TYR A 48 -0.39 -4.49 0.41
C TYR A 48 -1.86 -4.85 0.19
N THR A 49 -2.71 -4.54 1.18
CA THR A 49 -4.14 -4.83 1.08
C THR A 49 -4.84 -3.93 0.06
N GLY A 50 -4.39 -2.69 -0.08
CA GLY A 50 -4.82 -1.73 -1.10
C GLY A 50 -4.57 -2.25 -2.51
N ALA A 51 -3.34 -2.67 -2.83
CA ALA A 51 -3.00 -3.26 -4.13
C ALA A 51 -3.86 -4.50 -4.43
N ALA A 52 -4.02 -5.39 -3.45
CA ALA A 52 -4.82 -6.60 -3.60
C ALA A 52 -6.31 -6.32 -3.82
N THR A 53 -6.85 -5.29 -3.16
CA THR A 53 -8.27 -4.95 -3.29
C THR A 53 -8.52 -4.18 -4.58
N ALA A 54 -7.60 -3.28 -4.96
CA ALA A 54 -7.66 -2.53 -6.21
C ALA A 54 -7.63 -3.46 -7.44
N SER A 55 -6.70 -4.42 -7.49
CA SER A 55 -6.61 -5.38 -8.60
C SER A 55 -7.88 -6.23 -8.73
N ARG A 56 -8.42 -6.71 -7.60
CA ARG A 56 -9.64 -7.53 -7.56
C ARG A 56 -10.88 -6.77 -8.00
N GLU A 57 -11.06 -5.55 -7.51
CA GLU A 57 -12.27 -4.78 -7.81
C GLU A 57 -12.26 -4.27 -9.26
N ALA A 58 -11.09 -3.89 -9.77
CA ALA A 58 -10.90 -3.53 -11.16
C ALA A 58 -11.14 -4.72 -12.09
N ALA A 59 -10.58 -5.90 -11.79
CA ALA A 59 -10.84 -7.12 -12.56
C ALA A 59 -12.32 -7.53 -12.49
N ARG A 60 -12.99 -7.35 -11.34
CA ARG A 60 -14.42 -7.63 -11.19
C ARG A 60 -15.27 -6.67 -12.02
N TYR A 61 -14.91 -5.39 -12.06
CA TYR A 61 -15.58 -4.41 -12.91
C TYR A 61 -15.44 -4.79 -14.38
N GLY A 62 -14.21 -5.00 -14.86
CA GLY A 62 -13.98 -5.35 -16.27
C GLY A 62 -14.59 -6.69 -16.69
N ALA A 63 -14.70 -7.66 -15.78
CA ALA A 63 -15.36 -8.94 -16.07
C ALA A 63 -16.87 -8.94 -15.87
N SER A 64 -17.45 -7.82 -15.41
CA SER A 64 -18.89 -7.73 -15.22
C SER A 64 -19.63 -7.67 -16.54
N VAL A 65 -20.81 -8.27 -16.58
CA VAL A 65 -21.68 -8.24 -17.76
C VAL A 65 -22.44 -6.92 -17.79
N GLY A 66 -22.55 -6.33 -18.97
CA GLY A 66 -23.32 -5.11 -19.18
C GLY A 66 -22.53 -3.98 -19.82
N ILE A 67 -23.19 -2.83 -19.89
CA ILE A 67 -22.71 -1.62 -20.54
C ILE A 67 -22.43 -0.59 -19.45
N SER A 68 -21.23 -0.03 -19.50
CA SER A 68 -20.81 1.09 -18.66
C SER A 68 -21.65 2.36 -18.91
N PRO A 69 -21.60 3.36 -18.02
CA PRO A 69 -22.27 4.64 -18.25
C PRO A 69 -21.84 5.37 -19.53
N SER A 70 -20.66 5.05 -20.08
CA SER A 70 -20.14 5.57 -21.34
C SER A 70 -20.64 4.82 -22.59
N GLY A 71 -21.49 3.80 -22.44
CA GLY A 71 -22.11 3.09 -23.57
C GLY A 71 -21.24 1.97 -24.17
N ILE A 72 -20.14 1.61 -23.52
CA ILE A 72 -19.23 0.52 -23.93
C ILE A 72 -19.30 -0.67 -22.96
N GLU A 73 -19.00 -1.88 -23.43
CA GLU A 73 -18.94 -3.07 -22.57
C GLU A 73 -17.84 -2.92 -21.51
N HIS A 74 -18.07 -3.42 -20.29
CA HIS A 74 -17.17 -3.17 -19.17
C HIS A 74 -15.72 -3.65 -19.38
N TYR A 75 -15.50 -4.71 -20.15
CA TYR A 75 -14.15 -5.17 -20.47
C TYR A 75 -13.40 -4.24 -21.42
N GLN A 76 -14.11 -3.38 -22.17
CA GLN A 76 -13.52 -2.35 -23.04
C GLN A 76 -13.35 -1.01 -22.32
N ASP A 77 -14.01 -0.83 -21.17
CA ASP A 77 -14.00 0.42 -20.40
C ASP A 77 -12.74 0.56 -19.54
N CYS A 78 -11.62 0.83 -20.19
CA CYS A 78 -10.31 0.99 -19.54
C CYS A 78 -10.32 2.08 -18.47
N ASP A 79 -11.01 3.19 -18.74
CA ASP A 79 -11.10 4.31 -17.81
C ASP A 79 -11.94 3.94 -16.58
N GLY A 80 -13.05 3.21 -16.77
CA GLY A 80 -13.84 2.67 -15.66
C GLY A 80 -13.10 1.62 -14.84
N ILE A 81 -12.31 0.74 -15.48
CA ILE A 81 -11.47 -0.25 -14.81
C ILE A 81 -10.41 0.47 -13.94
N ARG A 82 -9.68 1.44 -14.52
CA ARG A 82 -8.69 2.24 -13.79
C ARG A 82 -9.33 3.04 -12.67
N ALA A 83 -10.44 3.73 -12.92
CA ALA A 83 -11.16 4.50 -11.91
C ALA A 83 -11.62 3.63 -10.75
N THR A 84 -12.07 2.40 -11.03
CA THR A 84 -12.44 1.42 -10.00
C THR A 84 -11.24 1.03 -9.14
N ALA A 85 -10.08 0.78 -9.75
CA ALA A 85 -8.85 0.47 -9.00
C ALA A 85 -8.45 1.64 -8.09
N LYS A 86 -8.47 2.88 -8.62
CA LYS A 86 -8.08 4.11 -7.91
C LYS A 86 -8.99 4.43 -6.72
N ARG A 87 -10.29 4.11 -6.80
CA ARG A 87 -11.27 4.39 -5.72
C ARG A 87 -10.98 3.65 -4.41
N ILE A 88 -10.32 2.51 -4.48
CA ILE A 88 -10.14 1.60 -3.35
C ILE A 88 -9.07 2.11 -2.37
N SER A 89 -8.17 3.00 -2.80
CA SER A 89 -7.02 3.40 -2.01
C SER A 89 -7.10 4.84 -1.51
N GLY A 90 -7.62 5.02 -0.30
CA GLY A 90 -7.72 6.33 0.35
C GLY A 90 -6.42 6.85 0.97
N LEU A 91 -5.43 5.99 1.23
CA LEU A 91 -4.19 6.34 1.94
C LEU A 91 -2.93 6.21 1.07
N THR A 92 -3.03 5.59 -0.09
CA THR A 92 -1.91 5.45 -1.03
C THR A 92 -2.44 5.74 -2.43
N PRO A 93 -2.18 6.93 -3.00
CA PRO A 93 -2.66 7.26 -4.33
C PRO A 93 -2.21 6.18 -5.32
N ILE A 94 -3.16 5.62 -6.06
CA ILE A 94 -2.87 4.73 -7.18
C ILE A 94 -2.98 5.60 -8.44
N GLU A 95 -1.92 5.62 -9.23
CA GLU A 95 -1.90 6.32 -10.52
C GLU A 95 -2.21 5.36 -11.68
N ASP A 96 -2.50 5.92 -12.85
CA ASP A 96 -2.79 5.10 -14.03
C ASP A 96 -1.56 4.29 -14.49
N SER A 97 -0.34 4.76 -14.19
CA SER A 97 0.92 4.04 -14.43
C SER A 97 1.08 2.80 -13.55
N ASP A 98 0.42 2.75 -12.40
CA ASP A 98 0.49 1.63 -11.47
C ASP A 98 -0.42 0.48 -11.91
N ILE A 99 -1.31 0.71 -12.88
CA ILE A 99 -2.36 -0.22 -13.29
C ILE A 99 -2.07 -0.73 -14.69
N THR A 100 -1.78 -2.03 -14.79
CA THR A 100 -1.66 -2.75 -16.06
C THR A 100 -2.92 -3.59 -16.29
N ILE A 101 -3.55 -3.43 -17.45
CA ILE A 101 -4.70 -4.23 -17.88
C ILE A 101 -4.26 -5.07 -19.07
N GLN A 102 -4.52 -6.37 -19.00
CA GLN A 102 -4.19 -7.34 -20.04
C GLN A 102 -5.33 -8.33 -20.20
N TYR A 103 -5.30 -9.09 -21.28
CA TYR A 103 -6.28 -10.10 -21.61
C TYR A 103 -5.55 -11.37 -22.02
N ASP A 104 -6.04 -12.52 -21.58
CA ASP A 104 -5.53 -13.81 -22.05
C ASP A 104 -6.67 -14.82 -22.27
N ASN A 105 -6.39 -15.80 -23.11
CA ASN A 105 -7.23 -16.99 -23.23
C ASN A 105 -6.37 -18.22 -22.97
N PRO A 106 -6.59 -18.96 -21.87
CA PRO A 106 -5.79 -20.12 -21.53
C PRO A 106 -5.99 -21.31 -22.49
N THR A 107 -7.05 -21.30 -23.30
CA THR A 107 -7.40 -22.37 -24.25
C THR A 107 -6.78 -22.12 -25.62
N THR A 108 -6.82 -20.88 -26.12
CA THR A 108 -6.29 -20.52 -27.45
C THR A 108 -4.85 -20.02 -27.40
N GLY A 109 -4.34 -19.66 -26.21
CA GLY A 109 -3.02 -19.06 -26.04
C GLY A 109 -2.96 -17.58 -26.44
N PHE A 110 -4.11 -16.95 -26.69
CA PHE A 110 -4.21 -15.51 -26.92
C PHE A 110 -3.71 -14.73 -25.71
N PHE A 111 -2.94 -13.66 -25.96
CA PHE A 111 -2.49 -12.70 -24.97
C PHE A 111 -2.40 -11.32 -25.59
N GLU A 112 -2.97 -10.33 -24.92
CA GLU A 112 -2.91 -8.93 -25.35
C GLU A 112 -2.73 -8.02 -24.13
N ALA A 113 -1.71 -7.17 -24.16
CA ALA A 113 -1.41 -6.19 -23.11
C ALA A 113 -1.93 -4.78 -23.46
N SER A 114 -2.97 -4.71 -24.28
CA SER A 114 -3.60 -3.48 -24.73
C SER A 114 -5.03 -3.43 -24.19
N CYS A 115 -5.51 -2.22 -23.87
CA CYS A 115 -6.88 -1.97 -23.45
C CYS A 115 -7.41 -0.77 -24.26
N PRO A 116 -8.55 -0.90 -24.96
CA PRO A 116 -9.38 -2.11 -25.10
C PRO A 116 -8.70 -3.18 -25.98
N PRO A 117 -9.08 -4.47 -25.85
CA PRO A 117 -8.49 -5.54 -26.64
C PRO A 117 -8.97 -5.49 -28.11
N SER A 118 -8.11 -5.91 -29.03
CA SER A 118 -8.39 -5.97 -30.47
C SER A 118 -9.40 -7.05 -30.86
N GLN A 119 -9.40 -8.14 -30.11
CA GLN A 119 -10.31 -9.27 -30.23
C GLN A 119 -10.66 -9.75 -28.83
N PHE A 120 -11.90 -10.23 -28.67
CA PHE A 120 -12.37 -10.74 -27.39
C PHE A 120 -13.40 -11.85 -27.60
N GLU A 121 -13.03 -13.07 -27.24
CA GLU A 121 -13.83 -14.28 -27.39
C GLU A 121 -14.45 -14.75 -26.06
N LEU A 122 -15.47 -15.60 -26.14
CA LEU A 122 -16.07 -16.19 -24.96
C LEU A 122 -15.04 -17.06 -24.23
N GLY A 123 -14.84 -16.80 -22.93
CA GLY A 123 -13.85 -17.52 -22.12
C GLY A 123 -12.52 -16.78 -21.96
N ASP A 124 -12.32 -15.67 -22.67
CA ASP A 124 -11.22 -14.76 -22.43
C ASP A 124 -11.29 -14.21 -21.00
N ARG A 125 -10.11 -14.00 -20.42
CA ARG A 125 -9.94 -13.49 -19.07
C ARG A 125 -9.32 -12.11 -19.12
N ILE A 126 -9.85 -11.21 -18.32
CA ILE A 126 -9.18 -9.96 -17.99
C ILE A 126 -8.19 -10.22 -16.85
N ILE A 127 -7.01 -9.64 -16.99
CA ILE A 127 -5.92 -9.64 -16.02
C ILE A 127 -5.69 -8.20 -15.63
N VAL A 128 -5.84 -7.89 -14.35
CA VAL A 128 -5.50 -6.57 -13.81
C VAL A 128 -4.37 -6.72 -12.81
N GLN A 129 -3.28 -6.02 -13.07
CA GLN A 129 -2.13 -5.94 -12.19
C GLN A 129 -2.01 -4.51 -11.65
N VAL A 130 -1.81 -4.41 -10.34
CA VAL A 130 -1.55 -3.16 -9.64
C VAL A 130 -0.17 -3.23 -9.00
N ASN A 131 0.70 -2.29 -9.35
CA ASN A 131 2.08 -2.21 -8.91
C ASN A 131 2.28 -0.96 -8.07
N LEU A 132 2.48 -1.11 -6.77
CA LEU A 132 2.77 -0.03 -5.85
C LEU A 132 4.20 -0.16 -5.32
N THR A 133 4.75 0.94 -4.84
CA THR A 133 6.08 0.95 -4.22
C THR A 133 5.98 1.46 -2.80
N PHE A 134 6.55 0.71 -1.86
CA PHE A 134 6.69 1.15 -0.48
C PHE A 134 8.02 1.87 -0.29
N ASP A 135 7.94 3.16 0.05
CA ASP A 135 9.08 3.98 0.47
C ASP A 135 8.98 4.24 1.99
N PRO A 136 9.97 3.81 2.80
CA PRO A 136 10.00 4.08 4.24
C PRO A 136 10.08 5.58 4.53
N ILE A 137 9.25 6.09 5.45
CA ILE A 137 9.32 7.52 5.85
C ILE A 137 10.58 7.77 6.69
N VAL A 138 11.02 6.75 7.41
CA VAL A 138 12.12 6.87 8.38
C VAL A 138 13.44 6.43 7.74
N PRO A 139 14.40 7.34 7.52
CA PRO A 139 15.70 7.02 6.91
C PRO A 139 16.67 6.39 7.92
N LEU A 140 16.18 5.66 8.94
CA LEU A 140 17.02 5.02 9.95
C LEU A 140 17.87 3.89 9.34
N VAL A 141 17.32 3.23 8.32
CA VAL A 141 17.96 2.16 7.57
C VAL A 141 17.77 2.51 6.10
N ASN A 142 18.84 2.54 5.32
CA ASN A 142 18.81 2.79 3.87
C ASN A 142 18.20 1.59 3.13
N VAL A 143 16.91 1.35 3.36
CA VAL A 143 16.16 0.26 2.73
C VAL A 143 15.74 0.75 1.34
N PRO A 144 16.09 0.02 0.27
CA PRO A 144 15.62 0.38 -1.06
C PRO A 144 14.09 0.25 -1.13
N PRO A 145 13.43 1.01 -2.04
CA PRO A 145 11.99 0.90 -2.21
C PRO A 145 11.55 -0.54 -2.51
N ILE A 146 10.51 -1.00 -1.82
CA ILE A 146 10.03 -2.39 -1.93
C ILE A 146 8.83 -2.41 -2.88
N PRO A 147 8.91 -3.11 -4.03
CA PRO A 147 7.79 -3.22 -4.95
C PRO A 147 6.73 -4.18 -4.39
N ILE A 148 5.47 -3.78 -4.50
CA ILE A 148 4.29 -4.54 -4.08
C ILE A 148 3.40 -4.67 -5.32
N ALA A 149 3.37 -5.86 -5.90
CA ALA A 149 2.53 -6.17 -7.04
C ALA A 149 1.37 -7.08 -6.61
N SER A 150 0.19 -6.81 -7.14
CA SER A 150 -0.96 -7.71 -7.04
C SER A 150 -1.60 -7.90 -8.40
N GLU A 151 -1.74 -9.16 -8.80
CA GLU A 151 -2.40 -9.57 -10.04
C GLU A 151 -3.69 -10.31 -9.73
N THR A 152 -4.76 -9.96 -10.45
CA THR A 152 -6.03 -10.70 -10.41
C THR A 152 -6.50 -11.03 -11.83
N LYS A 153 -6.86 -12.30 -12.06
CA LYS A 153 -7.45 -12.78 -13.32
C LYS A 153 -8.93 -13.11 -13.13
N ARG A 154 -9.79 -12.72 -14.08
CA ARG A 154 -11.22 -13.04 -14.09
C ARG A 154 -11.69 -13.36 -15.50
N THR A 155 -12.40 -14.48 -15.67
CA THR A 155 -13.08 -14.81 -16.93
C THR A 155 -14.25 -13.87 -17.15
N VAL A 156 -14.35 -13.30 -18.35
CA VAL A 156 -15.48 -12.47 -18.74
C VAL A 156 -16.50 -13.37 -19.43
N LEU A 157 -17.77 -13.24 -19.03
CA LEU A 157 -18.87 -13.95 -19.67
C LEU A 157 -19.55 -13.02 -20.67
N ARG A 158 -19.74 -13.47 -21.90
CA ARG A 158 -20.43 -12.73 -22.96
C ARG A 158 -21.68 -13.52 -23.36
N ASP A 159 -22.69 -12.83 -23.90
CA ASP A 159 -23.85 -13.44 -24.56
C ASP A 159 -24.64 -14.45 -23.70
N ILE A 160 -24.87 -14.12 -22.43
CA ILE A 160 -25.81 -14.89 -21.60
C ILE A 160 -27.24 -14.53 -22.00
N TYR A 161 -27.79 -15.28 -22.95
CA TYR A 161 -29.23 -15.20 -23.26
C TYR A 161 -30.01 -15.94 -22.17
N ILE A 162 -30.64 -15.19 -21.26
CA ILE A 162 -31.67 -15.74 -20.37
C ILE A 162 -32.94 -15.86 -21.23
N LYS A 163 -33.35 -17.10 -21.52
CA LYS A 163 -34.68 -17.38 -22.08
C LYS A 163 -35.76 -17.21 -21.04
#